data_AF-A0AAN6GWR0-F1
#
_entry.id   AF-A0AAN6GWR0-F1
#
_cell.length_a   1.000
_cell.length_b   1.000
_cell.length_c   1.000
_cell.angle_alpha   90.00
_cell.angle_beta   90.00
_cell.angle_gamma   90.00
#
_symmetry.space_group_name_H-M   'P 1'
#
loop_
_entity.id
_entity.type
_entity.pdbx_description
1 polymer ?
#
loop_
_entity_poly.entity_id
_entity_poly.type
_entity_poly.pdbx_seq_one_letter_code
_entity_poly.pdbx_strand_id
1 'polypeptide(L)'
;MYYEKIDYPCTPKSWNISDDLGQIEYIFSDKTGTLTQNVMEFKKCTINGTPYGEAYTEALAGMQKRQGIDVEAEGRRAREQIATDRVTMIERVRRMHDNPYLQDDELTFVAPDFVADLGGEGGPAQRAACERFMLALALCHTVITERTPGDPPKIEFKAQSPDEAALVATARDVGFTVMGRSNEGIIINCLGEEREYTVLNTLEFNSTRKRMSAIMRMPDGKIVLFCKGADSLIYSRLKKGEQPELRRQTAEHLEMFAREGLRTLCIAQRELGEEEYQKWNIDHDLAAAAVQEREEKLDAVADTIERELTLIGGTAIEDRLQDGVPDAIQLLAQAGIKLWVLTGDKVETAINIGFSCNLLNNDMELIVLKVDDENVQAAEGTLDQELAKFGKSGSDEELKAAKKNHEPPAPTHALVIDGDTLKLVLDNRLRQKFLLLCKECKSVLCCRVSPSQKAAVVQMVKAGLEVMTLSIGDGAND
;
A
#
# COMPACT_ATOMS: atom_id res chain seq x y z
N MET A 1 -19.92 -2.13 -23.26
CA MET A 1 -19.37 -2.00 -21.89
C MET A 1 -19.98 -3.08 -21.02
N TYR A 2 -19.53 -4.33 -21.17
CA TYR A 2 -19.94 -5.48 -20.34
C TYR A 2 -18.68 -6.15 -19.81
N TYR A 3 -18.66 -6.45 -18.51
CA TYR A 3 -17.52 -7.08 -17.85
C TYR A 3 -17.88 -8.51 -17.44
N GLU A 4 -17.30 -9.48 -18.15
CA GLU A 4 -17.67 -10.89 -18.05
C GLU A 4 -17.34 -11.52 -16.69
N LYS A 5 -16.23 -11.13 -16.05
CA LYS A 5 -15.76 -11.75 -14.80
C LYS A 5 -16.77 -11.64 -13.65
N ILE A 6 -17.63 -10.62 -13.66
CA ILE A 6 -18.67 -10.40 -12.65
C ILE A 6 -20.08 -10.35 -13.25
N ASP A 7 -20.23 -10.76 -14.51
CA ASP A 7 -21.51 -10.72 -15.25
C ASP A 7 -22.24 -9.36 -15.10
N TYR A 8 -21.53 -8.26 -15.39
CA TYR A 8 -22.06 -6.92 -15.12
C TYR A 8 -21.97 -5.99 -16.34
N PRO A 9 -23.10 -5.54 -16.89
CA PRO A 9 -23.13 -4.48 -17.90
C PRO A 9 -23.00 -3.09 -17.25
N CYS A 10 -22.50 -2.12 -18.00
CA CYS A 10 -22.58 -0.71 -17.61
C CYS A 10 -24.06 -0.32 -17.43
N THR A 11 -24.46 -0.06 -16.19
CA THR A 11 -25.86 0.21 -15.81
C THR A 11 -25.99 1.67 -15.36
N PRO A 12 -26.57 2.56 -16.19
CA PRO A 12 -26.80 3.95 -15.82
C PRO A 12 -27.74 4.05 -14.61
N LYS A 13 -27.31 4.75 -13.56
CA LYS A 13 -28.14 5.01 -12.36
C LYS A 13 -28.92 6.33 -12.45
N SER A 14 -28.40 7.27 -13.22
CA SER A 14 -29.04 8.57 -13.52
C SER A 14 -29.14 8.74 -15.03
N TRP A 15 -30.35 8.97 -15.54
CA TRP A 15 -30.61 9.02 -16.99
C TRP A 15 -30.56 10.43 -17.58
N ASN A 16 -30.44 11.46 -16.74
CA ASN A 16 -30.49 12.87 -17.15
C ASN A 16 -29.11 13.51 -17.35
N ILE A 17 -28.02 12.74 -17.23
CA ILE A 17 -26.63 13.22 -17.30
C ILE A 17 -25.84 12.58 -18.45
N SER A 18 -26.52 11.95 -19.42
CA SER A 18 -25.85 11.31 -20.56
C SER A 18 -25.03 12.29 -21.40
N ASP A 19 -25.54 13.51 -21.56
CA ASP A 19 -24.94 14.54 -22.40
C ASP A 19 -23.71 15.18 -21.72
N ASP A 20 -23.69 15.19 -20.38
CA ASP A 20 -22.57 15.69 -19.57
C ASP A 20 -21.28 14.89 -19.85
N LEU A 21 -21.40 13.59 -20.16
CA LEU A 21 -20.25 12.74 -20.49
C LEU A 21 -19.49 13.24 -21.72
N GLY A 22 -20.15 13.97 -22.63
CA GLY A 22 -19.51 14.58 -23.81
C GLY A 22 -18.75 15.87 -23.52
N GLN A 23 -18.83 16.40 -22.31
CA GLN A 23 -18.25 17.70 -21.92
C GLN A 23 -17.19 17.59 -20.81
N ILE A 24 -16.90 16.38 -20.32
CA ILE A 24 -15.95 16.17 -19.22
C ILE A 24 -14.56 16.68 -19.61
N GLU A 25 -13.99 17.52 -18.76
CA GLU A 25 -12.62 18.02 -18.92
C GLU A 25 -11.64 17.48 -17.88
N TYR A 26 -12.13 17.21 -16.66
CA TYR A 26 -11.32 16.70 -15.57
C TYR A 26 -11.89 15.38 -15.06
N ILE A 27 -11.03 14.37 -14.96
CA ILE A 27 -11.32 13.10 -14.30
C ILE A 27 -10.54 13.06 -12.99
N PHE A 28 -11.22 12.83 -11.88
CA PHE A 28 -10.63 12.54 -10.58
C PHE A 28 -10.77 11.04 -10.34
N SER A 29 -9.64 10.34 -10.31
CA SER A 29 -9.61 8.90 -10.12
C SER A 29 -9.10 8.54 -8.73
N ASP A 30 -9.75 7.61 -8.06
CA ASP A 30 -9.06 6.85 -7.02
C ASP A 30 -7.99 5.95 -7.64
N LYS A 31 -7.01 5.55 -6.83
CA LYS A 31 -5.99 4.60 -7.24
C LYS A 31 -6.43 3.16 -7.00
N THR A 32 -6.90 2.85 -5.78
CA THR A 32 -7.13 1.45 -5.36
C THR A 32 -8.45 0.99 -5.95
N GLY A 33 -8.51 -0.23 -6.50
CA GLY A 33 -9.75 -0.78 -7.05
C GLY A 33 -10.32 -0.06 -8.28
N THR A 34 -9.73 1.06 -8.68
CA THR A 34 -10.09 1.83 -9.88
C THR A 34 -8.97 1.81 -10.93
N LEU A 35 -7.77 2.30 -10.61
CA LEU A 35 -6.60 2.13 -11.48
C LEU A 35 -5.99 0.75 -11.30
N THR A 36 -6.05 0.22 -10.08
CA THR A 36 -5.56 -1.12 -9.76
C THR A 36 -6.70 -2.13 -9.63
N GLN A 37 -6.37 -3.41 -9.77
CA GLN A 37 -7.32 -4.53 -9.69
C GLN A 37 -7.72 -4.84 -8.26
N ASN A 38 -7.05 -4.25 -7.27
CA ASN A 38 -7.15 -4.64 -5.86
C ASN A 38 -6.81 -6.13 -5.65
N VAL A 39 -5.94 -6.66 -6.52
CA VAL A 39 -5.36 -8.00 -6.43
C VAL A 39 -3.94 -7.83 -5.91
N MET A 40 -3.78 -8.19 -4.65
CA MET A 40 -2.54 -8.00 -3.91
C MET A 40 -1.67 -9.25 -4.03
N GLU A 41 -0.48 -9.11 -4.62
CA GLU A 41 0.47 -10.20 -4.78
C GLU A 41 1.71 -9.93 -3.92
N PHE A 42 2.08 -10.85 -3.03
CA PHE A 42 3.31 -10.69 -2.27
C PHE A 42 4.51 -10.95 -3.18
N LYS A 43 5.40 -9.98 -3.32
CA LYS A 43 6.53 -10.07 -4.27
C LYS A 43 7.87 -10.18 -3.59
N LYS A 44 8.13 -9.35 -2.58
CA LYS A 44 9.44 -9.27 -1.93
C LYS A 44 9.31 -9.15 -0.42
N CYS A 45 10.37 -9.48 0.28
CA CYS A 45 10.52 -9.18 1.69
C CYS A 45 11.96 -8.89 2.04
N THR A 46 12.18 -8.32 3.22
CA THR A 46 13.51 -8.14 3.80
C THR A 46 13.47 -8.67 5.21
N ILE A 47 14.29 -9.68 5.51
CA ILE A 47 14.30 -10.38 6.80
C ILE A 47 15.72 -10.38 7.32
N ASN A 48 15.91 -9.86 8.52
CA ASN A 48 17.22 -9.78 9.17
C ASN A 48 18.31 -9.18 8.24
N GLY A 49 17.95 -8.15 7.46
CA GLY A 49 18.87 -7.41 6.59
C GLY A 49 19.16 -8.10 5.26
N THR A 50 18.47 -9.20 4.94
CA THR A 50 18.57 -9.91 3.66
C THR A 50 17.29 -9.69 2.86
N PRO A 51 17.36 -9.10 1.64
CA PRO A 51 16.20 -8.99 0.77
C PRO A 51 15.98 -10.31 0.01
N TYR A 52 14.72 -10.69 -0.16
CA TYR A 52 14.29 -11.85 -0.93
C TYR A 52 13.18 -11.48 -1.89
N GLY A 53 13.03 -12.25 -2.95
CA GLY A 53 11.95 -12.12 -3.91
C GLY A 53 12.37 -11.47 -5.20
N GLU A 54 12.04 -12.13 -6.30
CA GLU A 54 12.21 -11.60 -7.65
C GLU A 54 10.89 -11.07 -8.19
N ALA A 55 10.90 -9.85 -8.72
CA ALA A 55 9.76 -9.27 -9.40
C ALA A 55 10.21 -8.31 -10.49
N TYR A 56 9.54 -8.37 -11.64
CA TYR A 56 9.70 -7.42 -12.72
C TYR A 56 8.36 -6.70 -12.96
N THR A 57 8.15 -5.64 -12.19
CA THR A 57 6.90 -4.87 -12.19
C THR A 57 6.84 -3.93 -13.39
N GLU A 58 5.64 -3.48 -13.75
CA GLU A 58 5.46 -2.44 -14.77
C GLU A 58 6.15 -1.13 -14.37
N ALA A 59 6.18 -0.81 -13.08
CA ALA A 59 6.88 0.35 -12.55
C ALA A 59 8.40 0.23 -12.73
N LEU A 60 8.99 -0.94 -12.47
CA LEU A 60 10.41 -1.19 -12.68
C LEU A 60 10.76 -1.12 -14.18
N ALA A 61 9.95 -1.74 -15.04
CA ALA A 61 10.10 -1.62 -16.48
C ALA A 61 10.04 -0.16 -16.92
N GLY A 62 9.04 0.58 -16.45
CA GLY A 62 8.93 2.03 -16.66
C GLY A 62 10.20 2.77 -16.26
N MET A 63 10.75 2.47 -15.08
CA MET A 63 12.01 3.05 -14.57
C MET A 63 13.22 2.74 -15.43
N GLN A 64 13.40 1.48 -15.83
CA GLN A 64 14.53 1.05 -16.65
C GLN A 64 14.47 1.66 -18.05
N LYS A 65 13.27 1.81 -18.63
CA LYS A 65 13.06 2.56 -19.87
C LYS A 65 13.59 3.99 -19.75
N ARG A 66 13.44 4.64 -18.58
CA ARG A 66 13.98 5.98 -18.31
C ARG A 66 15.50 6.03 -18.30
N GLN A 67 16.15 4.93 -17.91
CA GLN A 67 17.60 4.80 -17.89
C GLN A 67 18.18 4.42 -19.27
N GLY A 68 17.35 4.36 -20.31
CA GLY A 68 17.76 3.95 -21.66
C GLY A 68 17.98 2.45 -21.80
N ILE A 69 17.49 1.65 -20.86
CA ILE A 69 17.60 0.19 -20.89
C ILE A 69 16.52 -0.36 -21.81
N ASP A 70 16.87 -1.38 -22.60
CA ASP A 70 15.92 -2.13 -23.43
C ASP A 70 15.02 -2.99 -22.54
N VAL A 71 13.84 -2.45 -22.21
CA VAL A 71 12.86 -3.10 -21.34
C VAL A 71 12.21 -4.33 -21.93
N GLU A 72 12.21 -4.50 -23.26
CA GLU A 72 11.65 -5.69 -23.90
C GLU A 72 12.63 -6.85 -23.81
N ALA A 73 13.92 -6.59 -24.04
CA ALA A 73 14.96 -7.59 -23.83
C ALA A 73 15.10 -7.92 -22.32
N GLU A 74 15.16 -6.91 -21.46
CA GLU A 74 15.35 -7.10 -20.03
C GLU A 74 14.13 -7.73 -19.37
N GLY A 75 12.92 -7.29 -19.74
CA GLY A 75 11.68 -7.89 -19.24
C GLY A 75 11.51 -9.35 -19.68
N ARG A 76 11.97 -9.74 -20.87
CA ARG A 76 12.00 -11.17 -21.27
C ARG A 76 12.97 -11.97 -20.41
N ARG A 77 14.21 -11.48 -20.24
CA ARG A 77 15.21 -12.15 -19.39
C ARG A 77 14.72 -12.31 -17.94
N ALA A 78 14.17 -11.25 -17.36
CA ALA A 78 13.66 -11.29 -15.99
C ALA A 78 12.52 -12.30 -15.84
N ARG A 79 11.59 -12.37 -16.79
CA ARG A 79 10.50 -13.37 -16.77
C ARG A 79 11.01 -14.80 -16.91
N GLU A 80 12.00 -15.03 -17.76
CA GLU A 80 12.63 -16.35 -17.93
C GLU A 80 13.36 -16.79 -16.65
N GLN A 81 14.07 -15.86 -16.00
CA GLN A 81 14.73 -16.10 -14.72
C GLN A 81 13.71 -16.41 -13.61
N ILE A 82 12.69 -15.57 -13.44
CA ILE A 82 11.61 -15.77 -12.46
C ILE A 82 10.92 -17.13 -12.68
N ALA A 83 10.67 -17.53 -13.94
CA ALA A 83 10.08 -18.83 -14.24
C ALA A 83 10.99 -19.99 -13.82
N THR A 84 12.30 -19.86 -14.04
CA THR A 84 13.30 -20.86 -13.63
C THR A 84 13.41 -20.95 -12.11
N ASP A 85 13.43 -19.81 -11.43
CA ASP A 85 13.54 -19.73 -9.98
C ASP A 85 12.27 -20.17 -9.28
N ARG A 86 11.10 -19.97 -9.89
CA ARG A 86 9.82 -20.52 -9.41
C ARG A 86 9.85 -22.04 -9.35
N VAL A 87 10.32 -22.69 -10.43
CA VAL A 87 10.47 -24.16 -10.46
C VAL A 87 11.44 -24.62 -9.37
N THR A 88 12.59 -23.97 -9.28
CA THR A 88 13.61 -24.26 -8.26
C THR A 88 13.08 -24.11 -6.84
N MET A 89 12.31 -23.05 -6.59
CA MET A 89 11.70 -22.78 -5.29
C MET A 89 10.67 -23.86 -4.94
N ILE A 90 9.77 -24.21 -5.85
CA ILE A 90 8.75 -25.25 -5.62
C ILE A 90 9.41 -26.60 -5.29
N GLU A 91 10.45 -26.98 -6.05
CA GLU A 91 11.22 -28.19 -5.75
C GLU A 91 11.84 -28.14 -4.34
N ARG A 92 12.43 -27.01 -3.95
CA ARG A 92 13.03 -26.85 -2.62
C ARG A 92 11.99 -26.91 -1.50
N VAL A 93 10.83 -26.27 -1.66
CA VAL A 93 9.74 -26.32 -0.66
C VAL A 93 9.27 -27.75 -0.48
N ARG A 94 9.00 -28.48 -1.57
CA ARG A 94 8.55 -29.88 -1.52
C ARG A 94 9.59 -30.85 -0.93
N ARG A 95 10.88 -30.55 -1.05
CA ARG A 95 11.95 -31.31 -0.38
C ARG A 95 12.00 -31.05 1.12
N MET A 96 11.60 -29.86 1.57
CA MET A 96 11.60 -29.48 2.98
C MET A 96 10.39 -30.05 3.72
N HIS A 97 9.20 -29.93 3.12
CA HIS A 97 7.94 -30.36 3.71
C HIS A 97 6.90 -30.65 2.62
N ASP A 98 6.13 -31.73 2.80
CA ASP A 98 4.99 -32.07 1.95
C ASP A 98 3.78 -31.19 2.31
N ASN A 99 3.65 -30.03 1.65
CA ASN A 99 2.55 -29.11 1.87
C ASN A 99 1.39 -29.37 0.89
N PRO A 100 0.29 -30.03 1.32
CA PRO A 100 -0.83 -30.33 0.42
C PRO A 100 -1.61 -29.08 -0.01
N TYR A 101 -1.37 -27.94 0.64
CA TYR A 101 -2.05 -26.67 0.36
C TYR A 101 -1.25 -25.74 -0.57
N LEU A 102 0.00 -26.09 -0.90
CA LEU A 102 0.79 -25.35 -1.89
C LEU A 102 0.18 -25.57 -3.29
N GLN A 103 -0.18 -24.47 -3.95
CA GLN A 103 -0.70 -24.48 -5.32
C GLN A 103 0.33 -23.83 -6.24
N ASP A 104 0.98 -24.64 -7.08
CA ASP A 104 2.11 -24.20 -7.91
C ASP A 104 1.78 -22.96 -8.74
N ASP A 105 0.59 -22.92 -9.34
CA ASP A 105 0.11 -21.85 -10.24
C ASP A 105 -0.27 -20.56 -9.51
N GLU A 106 -0.60 -20.63 -8.21
CA GLU A 106 -0.99 -19.48 -7.38
C GLU A 106 0.19 -18.84 -6.63
N LEU A 107 1.39 -19.45 -6.70
CA LEU A 107 2.60 -18.93 -6.05
C LEU A 107 3.01 -17.56 -6.62
N THR A 108 2.97 -16.54 -5.78
CA THR A 108 3.32 -15.14 -6.14
C THR A 108 4.71 -14.71 -5.68
N PHE A 109 5.17 -15.24 -4.53
CA PHE A 109 6.50 -15.01 -3.98
C PHE A 109 7.49 -16.00 -4.58
N VAL A 110 8.48 -15.50 -5.33
CA VAL A 110 9.53 -16.33 -5.96
C VAL A 110 10.88 -15.97 -5.38
N ALA A 111 11.39 -16.82 -4.50
CA ALA A 111 12.65 -16.64 -3.78
C ALA A 111 13.25 -18.01 -3.40
N PRO A 112 13.97 -18.69 -4.31
CA PRO A 112 14.59 -19.99 -4.01
C PRO A 112 15.68 -19.88 -2.92
N ASP A 113 16.32 -18.72 -2.81
CA ASP A 113 17.28 -18.34 -1.76
C ASP A 113 16.62 -18.22 -0.37
N PHE A 114 15.41 -17.68 -0.28
CA PHE A 114 14.63 -17.68 0.97
C PHE A 114 14.40 -19.11 1.49
N VAL A 115 14.02 -20.04 0.59
CA VAL A 115 13.78 -21.44 0.96
C VAL A 115 15.08 -22.15 1.33
N ALA A 116 16.20 -21.80 0.69
CA ALA A 116 17.53 -22.28 1.08
C ALA A 116 17.89 -21.85 2.51
N ASP A 117 17.67 -20.59 2.86
CA ASP A 117 17.95 -20.04 4.19
C ASP A 117 16.99 -20.58 5.26
N LEU A 118 15.72 -20.76 4.91
CA LEU A 118 14.75 -21.47 5.77
C LEU A 118 15.17 -22.93 6.00
N GLY A 119 15.79 -23.57 5.00
CA GLY A 119 16.39 -24.90 5.09
C GLY A 119 17.69 -24.95 5.92
N GLY A 120 18.28 -23.78 6.22
CA GLY A 120 19.47 -23.64 7.06
C GLY A 120 20.77 -23.31 6.32
N GLU A 121 20.75 -23.06 5.00
CA GLU A 121 21.96 -22.72 4.22
C GLU A 121 22.57 -21.38 4.68
N GLY A 122 21.76 -20.37 4.99
CA GLY A 122 22.17 -19.09 5.59
C GLY A 122 22.54 -19.15 7.07
N GLY A 123 22.59 -20.34 7.67
CA GLY A 123 22.96 -20.56 9.06
C GLY A 123 21.80 -20.44 10.07
N PRO A 124 22.04 -20.82 11.35
CA PRO A 124 20.97 -21.01 12.33
C PRO A 124 20.25 -19.70 12.71
N ALA A 125 20.97 -18.58 12.74
CA ALA A 125 20.37 -17.28 13.06
C ALA A 125 19.42 -16.80 11.94
N GLN A 126 19.82 -16.95 10.68
CA GLN A 126 19.01 -16.53 9.54
C GLN A 126 17.79 -17.43 9.37
N ARG A 127 17.97 -18.75 9.52
CA ARG A 127 16.86 -19.70 9.55
C ARG A 127 15.82 -19.31 10.61
N ALA A 128 16.25 -19.07 11.85
CA ALA A 128 15.36 -18.69 12.93
C ALA A 128 14.63 -17.35 12.65
N ALA A 129 15.31 -16.41 11.99
CA ALA A 129 14.70 -15.14 11.58
C ALA A 129 13.63 -15.36 10.48
N CYS A 130 13.90 -16.18 9.47
CA CYS A 130 12.95 -16.54 8.41
C CYS A 130 11.72 -17.28 8.99
N GLU A 131 11.93 -18.26 9.86
CA GLU A 131 10.85 -18.97 10.57
C GLU A 131 10.01 -17.99 11.40
N ARG A 132 10.65 -17.09 12.15
CA ARG A 132 9.95 -16.10 12.98
C ARG A 132 9.15 -15.10 12.14
N PHE A 133 9.69 -14.67 11.00
CA PHE A 133 9.02 -13.73 10.11
C PHE A 133 7.76 -14.32 9.48
N MET A 134 7.85 -15.53 8.92
CA MET A 134 6.67 -16.19 8.33
C MET A 134 5.63 -16.56 9.39
N LEU A 135 6.08 -16.95 10.59
CA LEU A 135 5.16 -17.15 11.71
C LEU A 135 4.45 -15.85 12.12
N ALA A 136 5.16 -14.71 12.15
CA ALA A 136 4.53 -13.42 12.45
C ALA A 136 3.47 -13.03 11.42
N LEU A 137 3.70 -13.33 10.13
CA LEU A 137 2.72 -13.14 9.06
C LEU A 137 1.47 -14.02 9.25
N ALA A 138 1.68 -15.27 9.66
CA ALA A 138 0.60 -16.24 9.92
C ALA A 138 -0.12 -16.03 11.26
N LEU A 139 0.35 -15.14 12.15
CA LEU A 139 -0.28 -14.88 13.45
C LEU A 139 -0.92 -13.49 13.54
N CYS A 140 -0.28 -12.47 12.98
CA CYS A 140 -0.75 -11.08 13.09
C CYS A 140 -1.74 -10.77 11.96
N HIS A 141 -2.97 -11.30 12.02
CA HIS A 141 -4.03 -11.04 11.02
C HIS A 141 -5.44 -11.36 11.55
N THR A 142 -6.49 -10.94 10.84
CA THR A 142 -7.89 -11.34 11.11
C THR A 142 -8.49 -12.24 10.03
N VAL A 143 -7.69 -12.68 9.05
CA VAL A 143 -8.09 -13.65 8.01
C VAL A 143 -8.81 -14.88 8.58
N ILE A 144 -9.90 -15.25 7.92
CA ILE A 144 -10.71 -16.45 8.15
C ILE A 144 -10.39 -17.47 7.06
N THR A 145 -10.24 -18.72 7.45
CA THR A 145 -9.94 -19.83 6.53
C THR A 145 -11.20 -20.59 6.16
N GLU A 146 -11.40 -20.86 4.88
CA GLU A 146 -12.42 -21.80 4.39
C GLU A 146 -11.74 -22.96 3.68
N ARG A 147 -12.01 -24.19 4.14
CA ARG A 147 -11.41 -25.39 3.56
C ARG A 147 -12.33 -25.94 2.48
N THR A 148 -11.82 -26.06 1.27
CA THR A 148 -12.52 -26.69 0.15
C THR A 148 -11.99 -28.12 0.01
N PRO A 149 -12.85 -29.15 0.20
CA PRO A 149 -12.46 -30.55 -0.02
C PRO A 149 -12.03 -30.78 -1.47
N GLY A 150 -10.99 -31.59 -1.67
CA GLY A 150 -10.44 -31.91 -2.98
C GLY A 150 -9.14 -32.70 -2.86
N ASP A 151 -8.59 -33.11 -4.01
CA ASP A 151 -7.26 -33.71 -4.12
C ASP A 151 -6.46 -32.97 -5.20
N PRO A 152 -5.56 -32.03 -4.84
CA PRO A 152 -5.21 -31.63 -3.48
C PRO A 152 -6.30 -30.78 -2.79
N PRO A 153 -6.34 -30.75 -1.44
CA PRO A 153 -7.27 -29.88 -0.70
C PRO A 153 -6.89 -28.41 -0.88
N LYS A 154 -7.88 -27.51 -0.82
CA LYS A 154 -7.63 -26.06 -0.90
C LYS A 154 -8.06 -25.33 0.36
N ILE A 155 -7.34 -24.27 0.70
CA ILE A 155 -7.70 -23.33 1.76
C ILE A 155 -7.83 -21.95 1.12
N GLU A 156 -9.02 -21.39 1.21
CA GLU A 156 -9.33 -20.02 0.81
C GLU A 156 -9.21 -19.10 2.03
N PHE A 157 -8.62 -17.92 1.81
CA PHE A 157 -8.40 -16.92 2.83
C PHE A 157 -9.34 -15.74 2.61
N LYS A 158 -10.34 -15.60 3.50
CA LYS A 158 -11.26 -14.47 3.50
C LYS A 158 -10.76 -13.42 4.48
N ALA A 159 -10.44 -12.24 3.96
CA ALA A 159 -9.87 -11.15 4.73
C ALA A 159 -10.66 -9.85 4.50
N GLN A 160 -10.61 -8.94 5.47
CA GLN A 160 -11.14 -7.58 5.29
C GLN A 160 -10.26 -6.75 4.36
N SER A 161 -8.96 -7.07 4.31
CA SER A 161 -7.98 -6.42 3.45
C SER A 161 -7.30 -7.47 2.57
N PRO A 162 -7.21 -7.25 1.24
CA PRO A 162 -6.53 -8.17 0.33
C PRO A 162 -5.02 -8.26 0.62
N ASP A 163 -4.41 -7.23 1.20
CA ASP A 163 -3.02 -7.27 1.68
C ASP A 163 -2.84 -8.40 2.71
N GLU A 164 -3.77 -8.55 3.66
CA GLU A 164 -3.68 -9.62 4.66
C GLU A 164 -3.85 -11.00 4.04
N ALA A 165 -4.76 -11.15 3.07
CA ALA A 165 -4.94 -12.40 2.36
C ALA A 165 -3.64 -12.80 1.64
N ALA A 166 -2.98 -11.86 0.96
CA ALA A 166 -1.72 -12.09 0.26
C ALA A 166 -0.59 -12.50 1.22
N LEU A 167 -0.51 -11.84 2.39
CA LEU A 167 0.47 -12.15 3.43
C LEU A 167 0.30 -13.57 3.98
N VAL A 168 -0.94 -13.95 4.33
CA VAL A 168 -1.24 -15.27 4.89
C VAL A 168 -1.14 -16.37 3.83
N ALA A 169 -1.53 -16.09 2.58
CA ALA A 169 -1.35 -17.01 1.45
C ALA A 169 0.14 -17.32 1.22
N THR A 170 0.99 -16.30 1.27
CA THR A 170 2.44 -16.50 1.13
C THR A 170 3.01 -17.30 2.28
N ALA A 171 2.57 -17.05 3.52
CA ALA A 171 2.97 -17.84 4.67
C ALA A 171 2.58 -19.32 4.50
N ARG A 172 1.37 -19.62 4.01
CA ARG A 172 0.95 -20.98 3.62
C ARG A 172 1.90 -21.58 2.60
N ASP A 173 2.19 -20.86 1.52
CA ASP A 173 2.95 -21.40 0.39
C ASP A 173 4.37 -21.83 0.80
N VAL A 174 4.98 -21.12 1.75
CA VAL A 174 6.31 -21.47 2.30
C VAL A 174 6.27 -22.39 3.52
N GLY A 175 5.10 -22.96 3.86
CA GLY A 175 4.95 -24.00 4.87
C GLY A 175 4.54 -23.55 6.27
N PHE A 176 4.02 -22.33 6.42
CA PHE A 176 3.39 -21.82 7.65
C PHE A 176 1.89 -21.64 7.39
N THR A 177 1.20 -22.77 7.23
CA THR A 177 -0.20 -22.77 6.79
C THR A 177 -1.14 -22.52 7.96
N VAL A 178 -1.92 -21.45 7.88
CA VAL A 178 -3.02 -21.20 8.83
C VAL A 178 -4.14 -22.19 8.55
N MET A 179 -4.34 -23.11 9.48
CA MET A 179 -5.29 -24.21 9.36
C MET A 179 -6.71 -23.79 9.76
N GLY A 180 -6.81 -22.79 10.63
CA GLY A 180 -8.06 -22.23 11.14
C GLY A 180 -7.92 -21.68 12.54
N ARG A 181 -9.06 -21.43 13.19
CA ARG A 181 -9.13 -20.94 14.57
C ARG A 181 -9.79 -21.98 15.47
N SER A 182 -9.26 -22.15 16.67
CA SER A 182 -9.91 -22.85 17.78
C SER A 182 -10.72 -21.84 18.60
N ASN A 183 -11.27 -22.29 19.74
CA ASN A 183 -11.93 -21.37 20.68
C ASN A 183 -10.94 -20.41 21.37
N GLU A 184 -9.67 -20.81 21.48
CA GLU A 184 -8.65 -20.09 22.26
C GLU A 184 -7.56 -19.45 21.38
N GLY A 185 -7.44 -19.86 20.11
CA GLY A 185 -6.29 -19.46 19.32
C GLY A 185 -6.35 -19.74 17.82
N ILE A 186 -5.19 -19.64 17.20
CA ILE A 186 -4.94 -19.93 15.78
C ILE A 186 -4.15 -21.23 15.70
N ILE A 187 -4.56 -22.15 14.84
CA ILE A 187 -3.84 -23.38 14.55
C ILE A 187 -3.04 -23.16 13.27
N ILE A 188 -1.72 -23.37 13.34
CA ILE A 188 -0.82 -23.25 12.20
C ILE A 188 -0.09 -24.57 12.01
N ASN A 189 -0.09 -25.09 10.79
CA ASN A 189 0.81 -26.15 10.37
C ASN A 189 2.15 -25.52 9.99
N CYS A 190 3.15 -25.67 10.86
CA CYS A 190 4.51 -25.17 10.68
C CYS A 190 5.38 -26.31 10.18
N LEU A 191 5.62 -26.35 8.87
CA LEU A 191 6.48 -27.35 8.21
C LEU A 191 6.08 -28.80 8.54
N GLY A 192 4.78 -29.07 8.65
CA GLY A 192 4.21 -30.39 8.91
C GLY A 192 3.79 -30.62 10.36
N GLU A 193 4.22 -29.75 11.27
CA GLU A 193 3.85 -29.82 12.68
C GLU A 193 2.73 -28.83 12.99
N GLU A 194 1.56 -29.33 13.38
CA GLU A 194 0.49 -28.48 13.87
C GLU A 194 0.83 -27.91 15.25
N ARG A 195 0.72 -26.59 15.37
CA ARG A 195 0.96 -25.82 16.59
C ARG A 195 -0.21 -24.89 16.83
N GLU A 196 -0.68 -24.84 18.06
CA GLU A 196 -1.72 -23.92 18.49
C GLU A 196 -1.11 -22.73 19.21
N TYR A 197 -1.56 -21.53 18.84
CA TYR A 197 -1.12 -20.27 19.41
C TYR A 197 -2.32 -19.55 20.01
N THR A 198 -2.33 -19.38 21.33
CA THR A 198 -3.45 -18.73 22.04
C THR A 198 -3.46 -17.23 21.74
N VAL A 199 -4.57 -16.71 21.25
CA VAL A 199 -4.75 -15.27 20.99
C VAL A 199 -5.20 -14.62 22.29
N LEU A 200 -4.38 -13.72 22.83
CA LEU A 200 -4.70 -12.97 24.05
C LEU A 200 -5.51 -11.72 23.72
N ASN A 201 -5.00 -10.88 22.81
CA ASN A 201 -5.74 -9.73 22.28
C ASN A 201 -5.38 -9.50 20.82
N THR A 202 -6.34 -8.97 20.06
CA THR A 202 -6.11 -8.41 18.73
C THR A 202 -6.40 -6.93 18.77
N LEU A 203 -5.40 -6.11 18.45
CA LEU A 203 -5.53 -4.67 18.28
C LEU A 203 -5.72 -4.40 16.80
N GLU A 204 -6.98 -4.24 16.40
CA GLU A 204 -7.38 -4.13 15.00
C GLU A 204 -6.72 -2.94 14.28
N PHE A 205 -6.66 -3.06 12.96
CA PHE A 205 -6.25 -1.96 12.10
C PHE A 205 -7.31 -0.86 12.10
N ASN A 206 -6.88 0.39 12.21
CA ASN A 206 -7.71 1.54 11.89
C ASN A 206 -6.91 2.59 11.10
N SER A 207 -7.62 3.47 10.39
CA SER A 207 -7.03 4.50 9.52
C SER A 207 -6.16 5.51 10.26
N THR A 208 -6.42 5.72 11.55
CA THR A 208 -5.67 6.61 12.43
C THR A 208 -4.32 6.00 12.84
N ARG A 209 -4.32 4.76 13.33
CA ARG A 209 -3.14 4.04 13.84
C ARG A 209 -2.26 3.48 12.74
N LYS A 210 -2.84 3.14 11.57
CA LYS A 210 -2.16 2.61 10.37
C LYS A 210 -1.26 1.38 10.65
N ARG A 211 -1.68 0.56 11.62
CA ARG A 211 -1.01 -0.66 12.07
C ARG A 211 -2.02 -1.58 12.76
N MET A 212 -1.68 -2.85 12.84
CA MET A 212 -2.40 -3.89 13.56
C MET A 212 -1.42 -4.62 14.47
N SER A 213 -1.90 -5.07 15.63
CA SER A 213 -1.10 -5.92 16.52
C SER A 213 -1.88 -7.14 16.99
N ALA A 214 -1.18 -8.24 17.21
CA ALA A 214 -1.71 -9.45 17.83
C ALA A 214 -0.81 -9.83 19.01
N ILE A 215 -1.42 -10.01 20.18
CA ILE A 215 -0.74 -10.46 21.39
C ILE A 215 -1.06 -11.94 21.55
N MET A 216 -0.03 -12.78 21.56
CA MET A 216 -0.15 -14.23 21.53
C MET A 216 0.58 -14.83 22.72
N ARG A 217 0.01 -15.90 23.30
CA ARG A 217 0.79 -16.82 24.14
C ARG A 217 1.36 -17.91 23.25
N MET A 218 2.68 -17.98 23.22
CA MET A 218 3.44 -18.94 22.43
C MET A 218 3.43 -20.33 23.12
N PRO A 219 3.71 -21.42 22.38
CA PRO A 219 3.75 -22.77 22.97
C PRO A 219 4.78 -22.96 24.10
N ASP A 220 5.81 -22.10 24.16
CA ASP A 220 6.81 -22.08 25.23
C ASP A 220 6.36 -21.29 26.48
N GLY A 221 5.12 -20.79 26.48
CA GLY A 221 4.50 -20.04 27.57
C GLY A 221 4.75 -18.53 27.54
N LYS A 222 5.67 -18.06 26.69
CA LYS A 222 5.97 -16.62 26.57
C LYS A 222 4.82 -15.85 25.93
N ILE A 223 4.65 -14.60 26.33
CA ILE A 223 3.73 -13.67 25.67
C ILE A 223 4.52 -12.85 24.66
N VAL A 224 4.07 -12.83 23.41
CA VAL A 224 4.68 -12.08 22.32
C VAL A 224 3.64 -11.20 21.65
N LEU A 225 3.93 -9.91 21.57
CA LEU A 225 3.21 -8.97 20.73
C LEU A 225 3.87 -8.94 19.36
N PHE A 226 3.10 -9.21 18.30
CA PHE A 226 3.46 -8.95 16.91
C PHE A 226 2.73 -7.70 16.43
N CYS A 227 3.42 -6.80 15.76
CA CYS A 227 2.87 -5.57 15.19
C CYS A 227 3.26 -5.45 13.73
N LYS A 228 2.28 -5.29 12.84
CA LYS A 228 2.49 -5.00 11.42
C LYS A 228 1.86 -3.67 11.03
N GLY A 229 2.54 -2.88 10.22
CA GLY A 229 2.01 -1.58 9.81
C GLY A 229 2.94 -0.80 8.89
N ALA A 230 2.56 0.44 8.60
CA ALA A 230 3.35 1.30 7.74
C ALA A 230 4.74 1.59 8.32
N ASP A 231 5.75 1.69 7.44
CA ASP A 231 7.16 1.79 7.79
C ASP A 231 7.44 2.87 8.84
N SER A 232 6.99 4.11 8.60
CA SER A 232 7.16 5.24 9.52
C SER A 232 6.51 5.02 10.90
N LEU A 233 5.39 4.28 10.95
CA LEU A 233 4.66 4.03 12.19
C LEU A 233 5.34 2.95 13.05
N ILE A 234 5.94 1.95 12.41
CA ILE A 234 6.71 0.92 13.10
C ILE A 234 8.08 1.48 13.53
N TYR A 235 8.80 2.19 12.64
CA TYR A 235 10.12 2.76 12.96
C TYR A 235 10.08 3.74 14.15
N SER A 236 9.01 4.53 14.28
CA SER A 236 8.81 5.45 15.42
C SER A 236 8.52 4.74 16.76
N ARG A 237 8.25 3.44 16.74
CA ARG A 237 7.92 2.60 17.89
C ARG A 237 9.01 1.60 18.26
N LEU A 238 10.08 1.52 17.45
CA LEU A 238 11.19 0.63 17.74
C LEU A 238 11.99 1.13 18.96
N LYS A 239 12.52 0.18 19.74
CA LYS A 239 13.39 0.48 20.89
C LYS A 239 14.65 1.23 20.43
N LYS A 240 14.96 2.38 21.04
CA LYS A 240 16.10 3.21 20.62
C LYS A 240 17.44 2.53 20.92
N GLY A 241 18.43 2.72 20.05
CA GLY A 241 19.80 2.22 20.26
C GLY A 241 20.03 0.74 19.92
N GLU A 242 19.00 0.01 19.51
CA GLU A 242 19.12 -1.40 19.10
C GLU A 242 19.06 -1.56 17.57
N GLN A 243 19.66 -2.63 17.05
CA GLN A 243 19.62 -3.01 15.64
C GLN A 243 19.97 -1.88 14.63
N PRO A 244 20.96 -0.99 14.87
CA PRO A 244 21.17 0.18 14.02
C PRO A 244 21.44 -0.19 12.55
N GLU A 245 22.30 -1.19 12.33
CA GLU A 245 22.66 -1.63 10.98
C GLU A 245 21.50 -2.33 10.26
N LEU A 246 20.83 -3.26 10.94
CA LEU A 246 19.66 -3.95 10.41
C LEU A 246 18.53 -2.98 10.01
N ARG A 247 18.28 -1.96 10.85
CA ARG A 247 17.26 -0.94 10.57
C ARG A 247 17.61 -0.08 9.37
N ARG A 248 18.90 0.25 9.20
CA ARG A 248 19.40 1.00 8.05
C ARG A 248 19.22 0.18 6.76
N GLN A 249 19.70 -1.06 6.74
CA GLN A 249 19.57 -1.96 5.58
C GLN A 249 18.11 -2.21 5.23
N THR A 250 17.26 -2.48 6.23
CA THR A 250 15.83 -2.68 6.01
C THR A 250 15.17 -1.43 5.44
N ALA A 251 15.54 -0.22 5.91
CA ALA A 251 15.01 1.02 5.36
C ALA A 251 15.41 1.21 3.89
N GLU A 252 16.66 0.91 3.54
CA GLU A 252 17.16 0.96 2.16
C GLU A 252 16.41 -0.02 1.25
N HIS A 253 16.14 -1.24 1.71
CA HIS A 253 15.34 -2.22 0.97
C HIS A 253 13.89 -1.77 0.80
N LEU A 254 13.25 -1.25 1.85
CA LEU A 254 11.87 -0.75 1.76
C LEU A 254 11.76 0.44 0.81
N GLU A 255 12.75 1.33 0.80
CA GLU A 255 12.79 2.43 -0.17
C GLU A 255 12.97 1.91 -1.60
N MET A 256 13.82 0.89 -1.81
CA MET A 256 13.97 0.22 -3.10
C MET A 256 12.64 -0.42 -3.55
N PHE A 257 11.99 -1.20 -2.69
CA PHE A 257 10.71 -1.84 -2.99
C PHE A 257 9.62 -0.80 -3.29
N ALA A 258 9.56 0.27 -2.50
CA ALA A 258 8.63 1.36 -2.73
C ALA A 258 8.86 1.98 -4.11
N ARG A 259 10.11 2.24 -4.50
CA ARG A 259 10.51 2.75 -5.83
C ARG A 259 10.14 1.83 -7.00
N GLU A 260 10.04 0.53 -6.75
CA GLU A 260 9.53 -0.46 -7.72
C GLU A 260 8.00 -0.54 -7.77
N GLY A 261 7.30 0.37 -7.08
CA GLY A 261 5.83 0.42 -7.04
C GLY A 261 5.19 -0.55 -6.06
N LEU A 262 5.97 -1.20 -5.19
CA LEU A 262 5.45 -2.15 -4.21
C LEU A 262 4.98 -1.42 -2.95
N ARG A 263 3.85 -1.85 -2.40
CA ARG A 263 3.36 -1.41 -1.09
C ARG A 263 4.16 -2.08 0.02
N THR A 264 4.81 -1.26 0.83
CA THR A 264 5.65 -1.72 1.93
C THR A 264 4.93 -1.73 3.27
N LEU A 265 5.19 -2.78 4.06
CA LEU A 265 4.85 -2.87 5.48
C LEU A 265 6.06 -3.34 6.28
N CYS A 266 6.14 -2.89 7.52
CA CYS A 266 7.11 -3.39 8.50
C CYS A 266 6.43 -4.32 9.49
N ILE A 267 7.20 -5.28 10.00
CA ILE A 267 6.77 -6.21 11.03
C ILE A 267 7.78 -6.16 12.18
N ALA A 268 7.28 -5.96 13.38
CA ALA A 268 8.06 -5.91 14.60
C ALA A 268 7.42 -6.79 15.68
N GLN A 269 8.20 -7.17 16.68
CA GLN A 269 7.72 -7.92 17.83
C GLN A 269 8.23 -7.36 19.15
N ARG A 270 7.61 -7.77 20.24
CA ARG A 270 8.09 -7.55 21.62
C ARG A 270 7.67 -8.72 22.50
N GLU A 271 8.62 -9.30 23.24
CA GLU A 271 8.30 -10.23 24.32
C GLU A 271 7.79 -9.42 25.52
N LEU A 272 6.66 -9.82 26.11
CA LEU A 272 6.02 -9.12 27.21
C LEU A 272 6.13 -9.93 28.50
N GLY A 273 6.29 -9.25 29.63
CA GLY A 273 6.17 -9.87 30.94
C GLY A 273 4.71 -10.22 31.26
N GLU A 274 4.48 -11.31 32.01
CA GLU A 274 3.12 -11.71 32.42
C GLU A 274 2.42 -10.61 33.22
N GLU A 275 3.12 -10.00 34.19
CA GLU A 275 2.57 -8.90 35.00
C GLU A 275 2.32 -7.62 34.17
N GLU A 276 3.21 -7.31 33.21
CA GLU A 276 3.04 -6.18 32.29
C GLU A 276 1.78 -6.35 31.45
N TYR A 277 1.60 -7.53 30.86
CA TYR A 277 0.43 -7.87 30.05
C TYR A 277 -0.85 -7.82 30.88
N GLN A 278 -0.89 -8.44 32.06
CA GLN A 278 -2.08 -8.45 32.91
C GLN A 278 -2.52 -7.04 33.30
N LYS A 279 -1.56 -6.18 33.68
CA LYS A 279 -1.85 -4.78 34.00
C LYS A 279 -2.43 -4.04 32.79
N TRP A 280 -1.79 -4.18 31.63
CA TRP A 280 -2.27 -3.55 30.41
C TRP A 280 -3.66 -4.07 29.99
N ASN A 281 -3.93 -5.37 30.15
CA ASN A 281 -5.21 -5.97 29.75
C ASN A 281 -6.37 -5.45 30.62
N ILE A 282 -6.13 -5.16 31.91
CA ILE A 282 -7.12 -4.49 32.77
C ILE A 282 -7.48 -3.12 32.20
N ASP A 283 -6.47 -2.31 31.83
CA ASP A 283 -6.69 -0.98 31.24
C ASP A 283 -7.39 -1.07 29.87
N HIS A 284 -7.05 -2.09 29.07
CA HIS A 284 -7.69 -2.38 27.80
C HIS A 284 -9.16 -2.75 27.97
N ASP A 285 -9.49 -3.63 28.91
CA ASP A 285 -10.88 -4.03 29.17
C ASP A 285 -11.72 -2.87 29.70
N LEU A 286 -11.13 -1.99 30.52
CA LEU A 286 -11.77 -0.76 30.96
C LEU A 286 -12.04 0.20 29.78
N ALA A 287 -11.08 0.36 28.86
CA ALA A 287 -11.26 1.16 27.65
C ALA A 287 -12.31 0.54 26.72
N ALA A 288 -12.32 -0.79 26.56
CA ALA A 288 -13.28 -1.52 25.73
C ALA A 288 -14.71 -1.43 26.27
N ALA A 289 -14.88 -1.37 27.60
CA ALA A 289 -16.16 -1.19 28.27
C ALA A 289 -16.65 0.27 28.33
N ALA A 290 -15.85 1.24 27.86
CA ALA A 290 -16.22 2.65 27.91
C ALA A 290 -17.40 2.97 26.98
N VAL A 291 -18.35 3.76 27.48
CA VAL A 291 -19.53 4.22 26.71
C VAL A 291 -19.23 5.45 25.85
N GLN A 292 -18.35 6.33 26.33
CA GLN A 292 -17.94 7.56 25.65
C GLN A 292 -16.45 7.48 25.29
N GLU A 293 -16.11 7.99 24.09
CA GLU A 293 -14.74 8.08 23.57
C GLU A 293 -14.01 6.73 23.59
N ARG A 294 -14.76 5.64 23.32
CA ARG A 294 -14.23 4.28 23.36
C ARG A 294 -13.04 4.09 22.41
N GLU A 295 -13.16 4.58 21.19
CA GLU A 295 -12.11 4.44 20.17
C GLU A 295 -10.81 5.16 20.58
N GLU A 296 -10.92 6.41 21.05
CA GLU A 296 -9.76 7.20 21.50
C GLU A 296 -9.06 6.55 22.71
N LYS A 297 -9.84 6.00 23.64
CA LYS A 297 -9.30 5.29 24.82
C LYS A 297 -8.60 3.99 24.43
N LEU A 298 -9.20 3.20 23.53
CA LEU A 298 -8.58 1.99 23.01
C LEU A 298 -7.28 2.31 22.27
N ASP A 299 -7.27 3.36 21.45
CA ASP A 299 -6.10 3.80 20.72
C ASP A 299 -4.97 4.26 21.66
N ALA A 300 -5.30 4.99 22.73
CA ALA A 300 -4.34 5.42 23.75
C ALA A 300 -3.74 4.23 24.50
N VAL A 301 -4.57 3.27 24.93
CA VAL A 301 -4.11 2.06 25.62
C VAL A 301 -3.26 1.18 24.69
N ALA A 302 -3.68 0.99 23.43
CA ALA A 302 -2.90 0.27 22.42
C ALA A 302 -1.53 0.92 22.19
N ASP A 303 -1.46 2.26 22.11
CA ASP A 303 -0.20 2.95 21.89
C ASP A 303 0.82 2.72 23.01
N THR A 304 0.38 2.46 24.24
CA THR A 304 1.29 2.20 25.37
C THR A 304 2.04 0.86 25.25
N ILE A 305 1.38 -0.21 24.79
CA ILE A 305 1.99 -1.55 24.66
C ILE A 305 2.76 -1.74 23.36
N GLU A 306 2.51 -0.88 22.37
CA GLU A 306 3.17 -0.93 21.05
C GLU A 306 4.47 -0.11 20.99
N ARG A 307 5.06 0.23 22.14
CA ARG A 307 6.38 0.89 22.23
C ARG A 307 7.50 -0.14 22.43
N GLU A 308 8.73 0.30 22.17
CA GLU A 308 9.95 -0.48 22.38
C GLU A 308 9.99 -1.82 21.62
N LEU A 309 9.45 -1.81 20.40
CA LEU A 309 9.44 -2.99 19.54
C LEU A 309 10.83 -3.29 18.94
N THR A 310 11.04 -4.54 18.57
CA THR A 310 12.21 -5.03 17.85
C THR A 310 11.79 -5.37 16.41
N LEU A 311 12.50 -4.83 15.42
CA LEU A 311 12.18 -5.05 14.01
C LEU A 311 12.52 -6.50 13.62
N ILE A 312 11.58 -7.18 12.95
CA ILE A 312 11.80 -8.50 12.35
C ILE A 312 12.20 -8.34 10.88
N GLY A 313 11.45 -7.51 10.15
CA GLY A 313 11.64 -7.30 8.73
C GLY A 313 10.54 -6.45 8.10
N GLY A 314 10.42 -6.54 6.78
CA GLY A 314 9.35 -5.89 6.04
C GLY A 314 8.94 -6.68 4.80
N THR A 315 7.75 -6.36 4.30
CA THR A 315 7.10 -7.01 3.16
C THR A 315 6.89 -6.00 2.05
N ALA A 316 6.77 -6.50 0.82
CA ALA A 316 6.47 -5.70 -0.37
C ALA A 316 5.41 -6.42 -1.21
N ILE A 317 4.26 -5.78 -1.34
CA ILE A 317 3.08 -6.31 -2.02
C ILE A 317 2.83 -5.49 -3.28
N GLU A 318 2.65 -6.15 -4.41
CA GLU A 318 2.27 -5.50 -5.67
C GLU A 318 0.74 -5.38 -5.75
N ASP A 319 0.27 -4.18 -6.11
CA ASP A 319 -1.12 -3.90 -6.47
C ASP A 319 -1.19 -3.67 -7.98
N ARG A 320 -1.65 -4.67 -8.73
CA ARG A 320 -1.57 -4.67 -10.20
C ARG A 320 -2.55 -3.67 -10.83
N LEU A 321 -2.15 -3.01 -11.91
CA LEU A 321 -3.06 -2.16 -12.71
C LEU A 321 -4.20 -3.00 -13.35
N GLN A 322 -5.37 -2.39 -13.54
CA GLN A 322 -6.42 -3.03 -14.34
C GLN A 322 -6.01 -3.14 -15.80
N ASP A 323 -6.58 -4.14 -16.48
CA ASP A 323 -6.29 -4.41 -17.89
C ASP A 323 -6.64 -3.19 -18.75
N GLY A 324 -5.66 -2.68 -19.51
CA GLY A 324 -5.84 -1.55 -20.44
C GLY A 324 -5.87 -0.16 -19.79
N VAL A 325 -5.58 -0.03 -18.49
CA VAL A 325 -5.53 1.29 -17.81
C VAL A 325 -4.54 2.26 -18.47
N PRO A 326 -3.28 1.88 -18.78
CA PRO A 326 -2.36 2.80 -19.45
C PRO A 326 -2.88 3.30 -20.81
N ASP A 327 -3.51 2.43 -21.59
CA ASP A 327 -4.07 2.76 -22.91
C ASP A 327 -5.27 3.69 -22.78
N ALA A 328 -6.15 3.43 -21.81
CA ALA A 328 -7.32 4.26 -21.54
C ALA A 328 -6.91 5.67 -21.10
N ILE A 329 -5.93 5.80 -20.20
CA ILE A 329 -5.39 7.10 -19.77
C ILE A 329 -4.78 7.85 -20.96
N GLN A 330 -4.03 7.16 -21.82
CA GLN A 330 -3.47 7.77 -23.01
C GLN A 330 -4.56 8.28 -23.97
N LEU A 331 -5.62 7.50 -24.19
CA LEU A 331 -6.74 7.90 -25.04
C LEU A 331 -7.48 9.12 -24.47
N LEU A 332 -7.73 9.14 -23.15
CA LEU A 332 -8.33 10.29 -22.45
C LEU A 332 -7.46 11.54 -22.59
N ALA A 333 -6.14 11.39 -22.41
CA ALA A 333 -5.20 12.50 -22.57
C ALA A 333 -5.18 13.04 -24.01
N GLN A 334 -5.25 12.16 -25.03
CA GLN A 334 -5.36 12.56 -26.44
C GLN A 334 -6.67 13.30 -26.74
N ALA A 335 -7.75 12.97 -26.02
CA ALA A 335 -9.03 13.68 -26.09
C ALA A 335 -9.03 15.04 -25.35
N GLY A 336 -7.93 15.42 -24.70
CA GLY A 336 -7.80 16.67 -23.95
C GLY A 336 -8.37 16.63 -22.53
N ILE A 337 -8.66 15.44 -22.01
CA ILE A 337 -9.16 15.22 -20.65
C ILE A 337 -7.98 15.14 -19.69
N LYS A 338 -8.04 15.91 -18.60
CA LYS A 338 -7.00 16.00 -17.58
C LYS A 338 -7.35 15.02 -16.45
N LEU A 339 -6.47 14.06 -16.17
CA LEU A 339 -6.69 13.06 -15.13
C LEU A 339 -5.87 13.38 -13.88
N TRP A 340 -6.53 13.49 -12.74
CA TRP A 340 -5.92 13.70 -11.43
C TRP A 340 -6.17 12.47 -10.57
N VAL A 341 -5.15 12.02 -9.86
CA VAL A 341 -5.25 10.85 -8.97
C VAL A 341 -5.31 11.33 -7.53
N LEU A 342 -6.38 10.97 -6.83
CA LEU A 342 -6.60 11.33 -5.42
C LEU A 342 -6.59 10.04 -4.60
N THR A 343 -5.51 9.75 -3.89
CA THR A 343 -5.30 8.46 -3.21
C THR A 343 -4.99 8.60 -1.72
N GLY A 344 -5.41 7.62 -0.93
CA GLY A 344 -5.02 7.46 0.47
C GLY A 344 -3.59 6.92 0.66
N ASP A 345 -2.92 6.50 -0.41
CA ASP A 345 -1.59 5.89 -0.36
C ASP A 345 -0.45 6.90 -0.14
N LYS A 346 0.76 6.38 0.10
CA LYS A 346 1.99 7.17 0.23
C LYS A 346 2.35 7.86 -1.09
N VAL A 347 3.11 8.94 -0.98
CA VAL A 347 3.59 9.75 -2.11
C VAL A 347 4.36 8.90 -3.11
N GLU A 348 5.26 8.05 -2.64
CA GLU A 348 6.12 7.22 -3.48
C GLU A 348 5.29 6.21 -4.29
N THR A 349 4.30 5.56 -3.65
CA THR A 349 3.39 4.62 -4.31
C THR A 349 2.56 5.31 -5.38
N ALA A 350 2.00 6.50 -5.07
CA ALA A 350 1.22 7.27 -6.02
C ALA A 350 2.05 7.68 -7.24
N ILE A 351 3.29 8.16 -7.03
CA ILE A 351 4.22 8.50 -8.10
C ILE A 351 4.50 7.27 -8.98
N ASN A 352 4.78 6.11 -8.39
CA ASN A 352 5.08 4.91 -9.17
C ASN A 352 3.88 4.41 -9.97
N ILE A 353 2.69 4.40 -9.39
CA ILE A 353 1.47 4.12 -10.14
C ILE A 353 1.28 5.14 -11.27
N GLY A 354 1.52 6.44 -10.99
CA GLY A 354 1.49 7.50 -11.99
C GLY A 354 2.42 7.22 -13.18
N PHE A 355 3.61 6.67 -12.94
CA PHE A 355 4.50 6.24 -14.02
C PHE A 355 4.04 4.96 -14.70
N SER A 356 3.60 3.93 -13.95
CA SER A 356 3.11 2.66 -14.52
C SER A 356 1.93 2.87 -15.45
N CYS A 357 1.04 3.80 -15.12
CA CYS A 357 -0.15 4.09 -15.91
C CYS A 357 0.05 5.17 -16.99
N ASN A 358 1.29 5.58 -17.26
CA ASN A 358 1.66 6.64 -18.22
C ASN A 358 1.02 8.01 -17.95
N LEU A 359 0.61 8.25 -16.70
CA LEU A 359 0.13 9.55 -16.25
C LEU A 359 1.30 10.53 -16.06
N LEU A 360 2.44 10.01 -15.58
CA LEU A 360 3.72 10.71 -15.47
C LEU A 360 4.68 10.24 -16.56
N ASN A 361 5.42 11.19 -17.15
CA ASN A 361 6.45 10.91 -18.15
C ASN A 361 7.82 11.39 -17.66
N ASN A 362 8.89 10.88 -18.28
CA ASN A 362 10.28 11.18 -17.89
C ASN A 362 10.69 12.62 -18.14
N ASP A 363 10.07 13.25 -19.15
CA ASP A 363 10.33 14.63 -19.52
C ASP A 363 9.57 15.62 -18.62
N MET A 364 8.79 15.13 -17.66
CA MET A 364 8.06 15.97 -16.71
C MET A 364 8.90 16.30 -15.49
N GLU A 365 8.96 17.58 -15.13
CA GLU A 365 9.41 18.02 -13.81
C GLU A 365 8.33 17.71 -12.77
N LEU A 366 8.71 17.00 -11.70
CA LEU A 366 7.81 16.72 -10.58
C LEU A 366 7.91 17.85 -9.56
N ILE A 367 6.84 18.63 -9.43
CA ILE A 367 6.68 19.63 -8.39
C ILE A 367 6.13 18.91 -7.15
N VAL A 368 6.95 18.75 -6.12
CA VAL A 368 6.53 18.13 -4.85
C VAL A 368 6.23 19.23 -3.83
N LEU A 369 4.96 19.46 -3.56
CA LEU A 369 4.52 20.39 -2.52
C LEU A 369 4.46 19.68 -1.17
N LYS A 370 5.42 19.99 -0.31
CA LYS A 370 5.48 19.49 1.06
C LYS A 370 5.83 20.60 2.03
N VAL A 371 5.01 20.78 3.06
CA VAL A 371 5.21 21.80 4.11
C VAL A 371 5.18 21.11 5.47
N ASP A 372 6.35 20.98 6.10
CA ASP A 372 6.50 20.22 7.35
C ASP A 372 5.94 20.96 8.60
N ASP A 373 5.83 22.29 8.57
CA ASP A 373 5.55 23.11 9.77
C ASP A 373 4.06 23.48 9.98
N GLU A 374 3.11 22.87 9.27
CA GLU A 374 1.67 23.21 9.27
C GLU A 374 1.38 24.73 9.10
N ASN A 375 2.33 25.49 8.54
CA ASN A 375 2.25 26.93 8.48
C ASN A 375 1.74 27.40 7.13
N VAL A 376 0.57 28.04 7.13
CA VAL A 376 -0.06 28.62 5.94
C VAL A 376 0.86 29.61 5.21
N GLN A 377 1.68 30.39 5.94
CA GLN A 377 2.62 31.33 5.31
C GLN A 377 3.76 30.61 4.58
N ALA A 378 4.23 29.48 5.11
CA ALA A 378 5.24 28.66 4.44
C ALA A 378 4.65 28.00 3.19
N ALA A 379 3.41 27.53 3.27
CA ALA A 379 2.67 27.02 2.11
C ALA A 379 2.46 28.11 1.04
N GLU A 380 2.11 29.33 1.45
CA GLU A 380 1.98 30.48 0.54
C GLU A 380 3.29 30.79 -0.18
N GLY A 381 4.40 30.88 0.56
CA GLY A 381 5.71 31.15 -0.03
C GLY A 381 6.15 30.07 -1.01
N THR A 382 5.83 28.81 -0.75
CA THR A 382 6.11 27.69 -1.68
C THR A 382 5.25 27.79 -2.93
N LEU A 383 3.95 28.05 -2.79
CA LEU A 383 3.05 28.26 -3.94
C LEU A 383 3.48 29.45 -4.81
N ASP A 384 3.90 30.56 -4.19
CA ASP A 384 4.36 31.74 -4.91
C ASP A 384 5.64 31.47 -5.70
N GLN A 385 6.57 30.70 -5.13
CA GLN A 385 7.79 30.28 -5.82
C GLN A 385 7.47 29.40 -7.04
N GLU A 386 6.60 28.41 -6.88
CA GLU A 386 6.23 27.50 -7.96
C GLU A 386 5.39 28.19 -9.05
N LEU A 387 4.44 29.06 -8.68
CA LEU A 387 3.69 29.87 -9.65
C LEU A 387 4.58 30.84 -10.43
N ALA A 388 5.60 31.41 -9.78
CA ALA A 388 6.54 32.31 -10.43
C ALA A 388 7.33 31.61 -11.56
N LYS A 389 7.58 30.29 -11.47
CA LYS A 389 8.20 29.50 -12.57
C LYS A 389 7.34 29.53 -13.84
N PHE A 390 6.02 29.63 -13.69
CA PHE A 390 5.06 29.77 -14.79
C PHE A 390 4.73 31.24 -15.12
N GLY A 391 5.41 32.20 -14.49
CA GLY A 391 5.14 33.63 -14.68
C GLY A 391 3.78 34.07 -14.13
N LYS A 392 3.26 33.39 -13.11
CA LYS A 392 1.96 33.67 -12.49
C LYS A 392 2.11 34.08 -11.03
N SER A 393 1.10 34.76 -10.51
CA SER A 393 1.03 35.23 -9.11
C SER A 393 -0.20 34.73 -8.35
N GLY A 394 -1.15 34.12 -9.06
CA GLY A 394 -2.41 33.66 -8.51
C GLY A 394 -3.52 34.71 -8.54
N SER A 395 -3.49 35.67 -9.46
CA SER A 395 -4.40 36.82 -9.46
C SER A 395 -5.80 36.51 -10.01
N ASP A 396 -6.77 37.38 -9.73
CA ASP A 396 -8.15 37.23 -10.23
C ASP A 396 -8.23 37.35 -11.76
N GLU A 397 -7.36 38.16 -12.36
CA GLU A 397 -7.23 38.27 -13.81
C GLU A 397 -6.74 36.96 -14.43
N GLU A 398 -5.75 36.32 -13.81
CA GLU A 398 -5.22 35.03 -14.24
C GLU A 398 -6.28 33.93 -14.12
N LEU A 399 -7.09 33.93 -13.05
CA LEU A 399 -8.22 32.99 -12.91
C LEU A 399 -9.29 33.22 -13.99
N LYS A 400 -9.64 34.47 -14.29
CA LYS A 400 -10.59 34.80 -15.38
C LYS A 400 -10.08 34.35 -16.74
N ALA A 401 -8.77 34.46 -16.99
CA ALA A 401 -8.15 33.95 -18.21
C ALA A 401 -8.16 32.41 -18.24
N ALA A 402 -7.81 31.77 -17.11
CA ALA A 402 -7.81 30.32 -16.96
C ALA A 402 -9.18 29.68 -17.21
N LYS A 403 -10.28 30.31 -16.79
CA LYS A 403 -11.66 29.86 -17.05
C LYS A 403 -12.02 29.79 -18.54
N LYS A 404 -11.34 30.57 -19.38
CA LYS A 404 -11.60 30.60 -20.83
C LYS A 404 -10.67 29.68 -21.62
N ASN A 405 -9.62 29.15 -21.00
CA ASN A 405 -8.66 28.29 -21.64
C ASN A 405 -8.93 26.83 -21.27
N HIS A 406 -9.38 26.05 -22.26
CA HIS A 406 -9.70 24.62 -22.11
C HIS A 406 -8.61 23.71 -22.70
N GLU A 407 -7.52 24.29 -23.24
CA GLU A 407 -6.42 23.51 -23.80
C GLU A 407 -5.72 22.70 -22.69
N PRO A 408 -5.28 21.46 -22.99
CA PRO A 408 -4.46 20.70 -22.05
C PRO A 408 -3.11 21.42 -21.86
N PRO A 409 -2.58 21.48 -20.63
CA PRO A 409 -1.28 22.07 -20.39
C PRO A 409 -0.16 21.27 -21.06
N ALA A 410 0.98 21.91 -21.28
CA ALA A 410 2.15 21.25 -21.86
C ALA A 410 2.57 20.05 -20.99
N PRO A 411 3.01 18.92 -21.58
CA PRO A 411 3.37 17.70 -20.86
C PRO A 411 4.75 17.82 -20.16
N THR A 412 4.98 18.92 -19.45
CA THR A 412 6.28 19.32 -18.90
C THR A 412 6.33 19.25 -17.38
N HIS A 413 5.20 19.29 -16.69
CA HIS A 413 5.15 19.30 -15.23
C HIS A 413 4.04 18.40 -14.70
N ALA A 414 4.29 17.80 -13.54
CA ALA A 414 3.26 17.15 -12.73
C ALA A 414 3.38 17.59 -11.27
N LEU A 415 2.25 17.67 -10.58
CA LEU A 415 2.19 18.10 -9.20
C LEU A 415 1.96 16.91 -8.27
N VAL A 416 2.70 16.84 -7.18
CA VAL A 416 2.52 15.86 -6.12
C VAL A 416 2.36 16.58 -4.79
N ILE A 417 1.30 16.28 -4.05
CA ILE A 417 0.97 16.92 -2.77
C ILE A 417 0.47 15.90 -1.76
N ASP A 418 0.89 16.00 -0.51
CA ASP A 418 0.38 15.16 0.58
C ASP A 418 -0.86 15.77 1.26
N GLY A 419 -1.61 14.94 1.99
CA GLY A 419 -2.85 15.36 2.66
C GLY A 419 -2.65 16.50 3.66
N ASP A 420 -1.50 16.54 4.33
CA ASP A 420 -1.20 17.57 5.33
C ASP A 420 -0.98 18.93 4.65
N THR A 421 -0.18 18.99 3.58
CA THR A 421 0.01 20.21 2.78
C THR A 421 -1.27 20.60 2.05
N LEU A 422 -2.02 19.61 1.53
CA LEU A 422 -3.28 19.84 0.83
C LEU A 422 -4.29 20.59 1.71
N LYS A 423 -4.35 20.24 3.00
CA LYS A 423 -5.21 20.92 3.98
C LYS A 423 -4.90 22.43 4.07
N LEU A 424 -3.63 22.81 4.00
CA LEU A 424 -3.20 24.21 4.07
C LEU A 424 -3.53 24.97 2.78
N VAL A 425 -3.25 24.39 1.62
CA VAL A 425 -3.44 25.06 0.32
C VAL A 425 -4.91 25.15 -0.11
N LEU A 426 -5.78 24.33 0.47
CA LEU A 426 -7.23 24.43 0.30
C LEU A 426 -7.87 25.54 1.16
N ASP A 427 -7.12 26.20 2.04
CA ASP A 427 -7.58 27.41 2.74
C ASP A 427 -8.00 28.50 1.73
N ASN A 428 -9.03 29.27 2.06
CA ASN A 428 -9.60 30.28 1.16
C ASN A 428 -8.57 31.29 0.63
N ARG A 429 -7.49 31.54 1.37
CA ARG A 429 -6.42 32.47 0.97
C ARG A 429 -5.52 31.89 -0.13
N LEU A 430 -5.33 30.57 -0.16
CA LEU A 430 -4.36 29.90 -1.03
C LEU A 430 -5.01 29.08 -2.15
N ARG A 431 -6.30 28.77 -2.01
CA ARG A 431 -7.04 27.89 -2.94
C ARG A 431 -6.93 28.34 -4.39
N GLN A 432 -6.96 29.64 -4.66
CA GLN A 432 -6.83 30.19 -6.01
C GLN A 432 -5.43 29.98 -6.59
N LYS A 433 -4.38 30.27 -5.80
CA LYS A 433 -2.98 30.04 -6.18
C LYS A 433 -2.76 28.56 -6.50
N PHE A 434 -3.24 27.67 -5.62
CA PHE A 434 -3.13 26.23 -5.81
C PHE A 434 -3.85 25.74 -7.07
N LEU A 435 -5.08 26.18 -7.31
CA LEU A 435 -5.84 25.83 -8.52
C LEU A 435 -5.09 26.26 -9.80
N LEU A 436 -4.53 27.47 -9.81
CA LEU A 436 -3.78 27.98 -10.96
C LEU A 436 -2.49 27.20 -11.21
N LEU A 437 -1.77 26.81 -10.15
CA LEU A 437 -0.59 25.95 -10.27
C LEU A 437 -0.97 24.56 -10.83
N CYS A 438 -2.05 23.97 -10.32
CA CYS A 438 -2.53 22.68 -10.81
C CYS A 438 -2.94 22.74 -12.29
N LYS A 439 -3.44 23.88 -12.77
CA LYS A 439 -3.83 24.05 -14.18
C LYS A 439 -2.63 24.05 -15.14
N GLU A 440 -1.45 24.45 -14.68
CA GLU A 440 -0.21 24.39 -15.47
C GLU A 440 0.42 23.00 -15.50
N CYS A 441 -0.02 22.10 -14.61
CA CYS A 441 0.49 20.74 -14.52
C CYS A 441 -0.36 19.79 -15.37
N LYS A 442 0.29 18.92 -16.14
CA LYS A 442 -0.40 17.88 -16.93
C LYS A 442 -1.11 16.85 -16.06
N SER A 443 -0.54 16.54 -14.90
CA SER A 443 -1.10 15.62 -13.93
C SER A 443 -0.95 16.15 -12.51
N VAL A 444 -1.87 15.77 -11.65
CA VAL A 444 -1.84 16.06 -10.21
C VAL A 444 -2.10 14.77 -9.43
N LEU A 445 -1.21 14.49 -8.48
CA LEU A 445 -1.26 13.35 -7.56
C LEU A 445 -1.42 13.87 -6.14
N CYS A 446 -2.61 13.70 -5.58
CA CYS A 446 -2.88 14.00 -4.18
C CYS A 446 -2.77 12.70 -3.36
N CYS A 447 -1.86 12.67 -2.40
CA CYS A 447 -1.47 11.48 -1.66
C CYS A 447 -1.92 11.60 -0.20
N ARG A 448 -2.22 10.49 0.46
CA ARG A 448 -2.74 10.45 1.84
C ARG A 448 -3.96 11.36 2.08
N VAL A 449 -4.83 11.50 1.08
CA VAL A 449 -6.00 12.39 1.19
C VAL A 449 -7.19 11.72 1.85
N SER A 450 -7.92 12.46 2.69
CA SER A 450 -9.19 12.03 3.28
C SER A 450 -10.37 12.17 2.29
N PRO A 451 -11.51 11.50 2.53
CA PRO A 451 -12.71 11.67 1.70
C PRO A 451 -13.16 13.14 1.58
N SER A 452 -13.11 13.89 2.68
CA SER A 452 -13.46 15.31 2.68
C SER A 452 -12.50 16.16 1.85
N GLN A 453 -11.22 15.82 1.84
CA GLN A 453 -10.23 16.48 0.99
C GLN A 453 -10.44 16.14 -0.49
N LYS A 454 -10.77 14.90 -0.84
CA LYS A 454 -11.12 14.53 -2.22
C LYS A 454 -12.28 15.39 -2.74
N ALA A 455 -13.37 15.45 -1.98
CA ALA A 455 -14.53 16.28 -2.31
C ALA A 455 -14.17 17.77 -2.45
N ALA A 456 -13.31 18.29 -1.55
CA ALA A 456 -12.86 19.68 -1.62
C ALA A 456 -12.04 19.99 -2.87
N VAL A 457 -11.18 19.06 -3.33
CA VAL A 457 -10.41 19.20 -4.58
C VAL A 457 -11.34 19.21 -5.80
N VAL A 458 -12.28 18.27 -5.88
CA VAL A 458 -13.27 18.22 -6.97
C VAL A 458 -14.08 19.52 -7.02
N GLN A 459 -14.57 19.97 -5.86
CA GLN A 459 -15.34 21.21 -5.76
C GLN A 459 -14.52 22.46 -6.10
N MET A 460 -13.24 22.48 -5.72
CA MET A 460 -12.32 23.56 -6.07
C MET A 460 -12.17 23.70 -7.59
N VAL A 461 -11.94 22.59 -8.30
CA VAL A 461 -11.78 22.62 -9.76
C VAL A 461 -13.10 22.95 -10.45
N LYS A 462 -14.18 22.28 -10.06
CA LYS A 462 -15.52 22.49 -10.65
C LYS A 462 -15.98 23.94 -10.50
N ALA A 463 -15.97 24.49 -9.29
CA ALA A 463 -16.44 25.85 -9.04
C ALA A 463 -15.41 26.92 -9.41
N GLY A 464 -14.11 26.60 -9.33
CA GLY A 464 -13.03 27.54 -9.61
C GLY A 464 -12.81 27.76 -11.10
N LEU A 465 -12.97 26.72 -11.94
CA LEU A 465 -12.80 26.81 -13.39
C LEU A 465 -14.12 26.80 -14.17
N GLU A 466 -15.26 26.48 -13.54
CA GLU A 466 -16.58 26.37 -14.19
C GLU A 466 -16.59 25.29 -15.30
N VAL A 467 -15.92 24.16 -15.02
CA VAL A 467 -15.77 23.02 -15.95
C VAL A 467 -16.55 21.79 -15.49
N MET A 468 -16.84 20.89 -16.43
CA MET A 468 -17.43 19.60 -16.14
C MET A 468 -16.37 18.61 -15.64
N THR A 469 -16.69 17.97 -14.52
CA THR A 469 -15.79 17.07 -13.79
C THR A 469 -16.44 15.70 -13.65
N LEU A 470 -15.65 14.64 -13.78
CA LEU A 470 -16.04 13.26 -13.50
C LEU A 470 -15.20 12.73 -12.34
N SER A 471 -15.83 12.03 -11.41
CA SER A 471 -15.14 11.27 -10.37
C SER A 471 -15.36 9.78 -10.63
N ILE A 472 -14.30 8.98 -10.51
CA ILE A 472 -14.32 7.52 -10.63
C ILE A 472 -13.58 6.92 -9.43
N GLY A 473 -14.22 5.94 -8.79
CA GLY A 473 -13.78 5.33 -7.53
C GLY A 473 -14.60 4.08 -7.21
N ASP A 474 -14.13 3.25 -6.28
CA ASP A 474 -14.79 2.00 -5.86
C ASP A 474 -15.18 2.00 -4.37
N GLY A 475 -14.54 2.84 -3.55
CA GLY A 475 -14.64 2.82 -2.10
C GLY A 475 -15.61 3.84 -1.51
N ALA A 476 -15.90 3.71 -0.21
CA ALA A 476 -16.73 4.68 0.53
C ALA A 476 -16.10 6.08 0.66
N ASN A 477 -14.80 6.18 0.37
CA ASN A 477 -14.04 7.43 0.36
C ASN A 477 -14.15 8.22 -0.95
N ASP A 478 -14.76 7.65 -2.00
CA ASP A 478 -14.93 8.23 -3.33
C ASP A 478 -16.37 8.74 -3.54
#